data_AF-A0A4R2BH84-F1
#
_entry.id   AF-A0A4R2BH84-F1
#
_cell.length_a   1.000
_cell.length_b   1.000
_cell.length_c   1.000
_cell.angle_alpha   90.00
_cell.angle_beta   90.00
_cell.angle_gamma   90.00
#
_symmetry.space_group_name_H-M   'P 1'
#
loop_
_entity.id
_entity.type
_entity.pdbx_description
1 polymer ?
#
loop_
_entity_poly.entity_id
_entity_poly.type
_entity_poly.pdbx_seq_one_letter_code
_entity_poly.pdbx_strand_id
1 'polypeptide(L)'
;MEHDRFRNPVPIFVGLGVPAEIHGVREACAWLNELPPSKRNPAHAIALSACKAAIAGEIDVGIARTALVACARRVNLLAPDAGTIVGALRPTQSTPFQPVFARVIPPGEPLV
;
A
#
# COMPACT_ATOMS: atom_id res chain seq x y z
N MET A 1 3.44 22.00 -19.56
CA MET A 1 2.76 20.69 -19.58
C MET A 1 3.25 19.88 -18.37
N GLU A 2 2.75 20.14 -17.17
CA GLU A 2 3.25 19.50 -15.93
C GLU A 2 2.14 18.84 -15.10
N HIS A 3 0.88 18.94 -15.55
CA HIS A 3 -0.29 18.38 -14.85
C HIS A 3 -0.45 16.86 -15.01
N ASP A 4 0.39 16.21 -15.83
CA ASP A 4 0.36 14.75 -15.99
C ASP A 4 1.27 14.03 -14.98
N ARG A 5 2.18 14.74 -14.29
CA ARG A 5 3.11 14.12 -13.35
C ARG A 5 2.53 14.07 -11.95
N PHE A 6 2.63 12.89 -11.33
CA PHE A 6 2.34 12.74 -9.92
C PHE A 6 3.45 13.41 -9.11
N ARG A 7 3.07 14.26 -8.16
CA ARG A 7 4.01 14.83 -7.18
C ARG A 7 4.72 13.73 -6.38
N ASN A 8 4.02 12.63 -6.11
CA ASN A 8 4.56 11.48 -5.42
C ASN A 8 4.32 10.24 -6.27
N PRO A 9 5.38 9.61 -6.81
CA PRO A 9 5.23 8.41 -7.62
C PRO A 9 4.51 7.31 -6.83
N VAL A 10 3.82 6.43 -7.55
CA VAL A 10 3.07 5.31 -6.97
C VAL A 10 3.84 4.03 -7.25
N PRO A 11 4.37 3.33 -6.23
CA PRO A 11 5.10 2.09 -6.44
C PRO A 11 4.10 0.95 -6.69
N ILE A 12 4.30 0.23 -7.78
CA ILE A 12 3.46 -0.88 -8.24
C ILE A 12 4.33 -2.06 -8.64
N PHE A 13 3.77 -3.26 -8.63
CA PHE A 13 4.41 -4.42 -9.25
C PHE A 13 4.02 -4.50 -10.72
N VAL A 14 5.02 -4.54 -11.60
CA VAL A 14 4.85 -4.88 -13.03
C VAL A 14 5.18 -6.36 -13.23
N GLY A 15 4.67 -6.96 -14.32
CA GLY A 15 4.48 -8.41 -14.62
C GLY A 15 5.65 -9.40 -14.45
N LEU A 16 6.72 -9.03 -13.75
CA LEU A 16 7.84 -9.88 -13.32
C LEU A 16 8.16 -9.73 -11.81
N GLY A 17 7.27 -9.11 -11.02
CA GLY A 17 7.52 -8.87 -9.59
C GLY A 17 8.57 -7.78 -9.32
N VAL A 18 8.98 -7.04 -10.36
CA VAL A 18 9.85 -5.88 -10.22
C VAL A 18 8.99 -4.69 -9.77
N PRO A 19 9.36 -4.01 -8.67
CA PRO A 19 8.70 -2.77 -8.29
C PRO A 19 9.03 -1.70 -9.33
N ALA A 20 8.01 -1.14 -9.95
CA ALA A 20 8.11 0.03 -10.82
C ALA A 20 7.38 1.19 -10.16
N GLU A 21 7.90 2.39 -10.37
CA GLU A 21 7.27 3.61 -9.90
C GLU A 21 6.52 4.25 -11.06
N ILE A 22 5.25 4.60 -10.84
CA ILE A 22 4.44 5.31 -11.82
C ILE A 22 4.61 6.80 -11.56
N HIS A 23 5.23 7.52 -12.49
CA HIS A 23 5.54 8.95 -12.34
C HIS A 23 4.43 9.88 -12.84
N GLY A 24 3.47 9.37 -13.61
CA GLY A 24 2.41 10.19 -14.19
C GLY A 24 1.19 9.43 -14.68
N VAL A 25 0.17 10.17 -15.09
CA VAL A 25 -1.13 9.63 -15.48
C VAL A 25 -1.04 8.83 -16.78
N ARG A 26 -0.13 9.20 -17.69
CA ARG A 26 0.14 8.43 -18.91
C ARG A 26 0.71 7.04 -18.62
N GLU A 27 1.69 6.95 -17.71
CA GLU A 27 2.23 5.67 -17.23
C GLU A 27 1.16 4.85 -16.51
N ALA A 28 0.35 5.50 -15.66
CA ALA A 28 -0.79 4.87 -14.99
C ALA A 28 -1.78 4.23 -15.98
N CYS A 29 -2.12 4.95 -17.04
CA CYS A 29 -3.03 4.46 -18.06
C CYS A 29 -2.46 3.27 -18.84
N ALA A 30 -1.15 3.28 -19.13
CA ALA A 30 -0.47 2.17 -19.78
C ALA A 30 -0.49 0.92 -18.89
N TRP A 31 -0.10 1.05 -17.63
CA TRP A 31 -0.13 -0.05 -16.66
C TRP A 31 -1.53 -0.63 -16.48
N LEU A 32 -2.56 0.22 -16.41
CA LEU A 32 -3.94 -0.24 -16.41
C LEU A 32 -4.22 -1.03 -17.70
N ASN A 33 -3.82 -0.57 -18.88
CA ASN A 33 -4.07 -1.31 -20.11
C ASN A 33 -3.42 -2.71 -20.15
N GLU A 34 -2.24 -2.84 -19.55
CA GLU A 34 -1.47 -4.09 -19.42
C GLU A 34 -2.10 -5.11 -18.47
N LEU A 35 -3.07 -4.70 -17.63
CA LEU A 35 -3.74 -5.64 -16.73
C LEU A 35 -4.59 -6.66 -17.52
N PRO A 36 -4.43 -7.96 -17.23
CA PRO A 36 -5.21 -9.01 -17.89
C PRO A 36 -6.70 -8.90 -17.51
N PRO A 37 -7.61 -9.37 -18.38
CA PRO A 37 -9.05 -9.28 -18.15
C PRO A 37 -9.49 -9.93 -16.84
N SER A 38 -8.80 -10.97 -16.38
CA SER A 38 -9.04 -11.63 -15.09
C SER A 38 -8.83 -10.71 -13.86
N LYS A 39 -8.11 -9.59 -14.03
CA LYS A 39 -7.87 -8.57 -13.00
C LYS A 39 -8.65 -7.27 -13.26
N ARG A 40 -9.44 -7.20 -14.34
CA ARG A 40 -10.29 -6.04 -14.66
C ARG A 40 -11.55 -6.05 -13.78
N ASN A 41 -11.47 -5.36 -12.66
CA ASN A 41 -12.58 -5.13 -11.73
C ASN A 41 -13.31 -3.80 -12.08
N PRO A 42 -14.53 -3.50 -11.61
CA PRO A 42 -15.13 -2.15 -11.77
C PRO A 42 -14.21 -1.00 -11.31
N ALA A 43 -13.37 -1.23 -10.30
CA ALA A 43 -12.35 -0.27 -9.87
C ALA A 43 -11.34 0.10 -10.98
N HIS A 44 -11.09 -0.83 -11.92
CA HIS A 44 -10.23 -0.61 -13.08
C HIS A 44 -10.85 0.38 -14.07
N ALA A 45 -12.13 0.23 -14.37
CA ALA A 45 -12.83 1.14 -15.28
C ALA A 45 -12.87 2.57 -14.72
N ILE A 46 -13.07 2.69 -13.40
CA ILE A 46 -13.05 3.98 -12.69
C ILE A 46 -11.66 4.60 -12.76
N ALA A 47 -10.60 3.84 -12.45
CA ALA A 47 -9.22 4.35 -12.53
C ALA A 47 -8.82 4.76 -13.95
N LEU A 48 -9.21 3.99 -14.96
CA LEU A 48 -8.94 4.30 -16.37
C LEU A 48 -9.67 5.56 -16.82
N SER A 49 -10.95 5.72 -16.43
CA SER A 49 -11.73 6.92 -16.73
C SER A 49 -11.13 8.16 -16.05
N ALA A 50 -10.75 8.04 -14.77
CA ALA A 50 -10.07 9.12 -14.05
C ALA A 50 -8.74 9.50 -14.71
N CYS A 51 -7.94 8.51 -15.13
CA CYS A 51 -6.67 8.77 -15.83
C CYS A 51 -6.91 9.52 -17.15
N LYS A 52 -7.90 9.11 -17.94
CA LYS A 52 -8.26 9.80 -19.19
C LYS A 52 -8.77 11.22 -18.96
N ALA A 53 -9.61 11.42 -17.95
CA ALA A 53 -10.11 12.73 -17.57
C ALA A 53 -8.99 13.68 -17.10
N ALA A 54 -7.99 13.15 -16.36
CA ALA A 54 -6.83 13.94 -15.95
C ALA A 54 -5.92 14.31 -17.13
N ILE A 55 -5.73 13.41 -18.10
CA ILE A 55 -5.01 13.72 -19.36
C ILE A 55 -5.75 14.80 -20.17
N ALA A 56 -7.09 14.76 -20.16
CA ALA A 56 -7.94 15.78 -20.77
C ALA A 56 -7.97 17.10 -19.99
N GLY A 57 -7.45 17.13 -18.75
CA GLY A 57 -7.48 18.30 -17.87
C GLY A 57 -8.82 18.55 -17.19
N GLU A 58 -9.75 17.58 -17.20
CA GLU A 58 -11.07 17.70 -16.55
C GLU A 58 -11.01 17.48 -15.04
N ILE A 59 -10.05 16.68 -14.56
CA ILE A 59 -9.86 16.42 -13.13
C ILE A 59 -8.40 16.61 -12.70
N ASP A 60 -8.21 16.87 -11.41
CA ASP A 60 -6.88 17.01 -10.83
C ASP A 60 -6.10 15.68 -10.80
N VAL A 61 -4.79 15.78 -11.03
CA VAL A 61 -3.85 14.64 -11.02
C VAL A 61 -3.87 13.89 -9.68
N GLY A 62 -4.10 14.56 -8.55
CA GLY A 62 -4.25 13.95 -7.23
C GLY A 62 -5.50 13.06 -7.12
N ILE A 63 -6.58 13.40 -7.83
CA ILE A 63 -7.80 12.57 -7.89
C ILE A 63 -7.54 11.32 -8.73
N ALA A 64 -6.91 11.47 -9.90
CA ALA A 64 -6.50 10.33 -10.73
C ALA A 64 -5.54 9.38 -9.96
N ARG A 65 -4.60 9.95 -9.19
CA ARG A 65 -3.70 9.18 -8.31
C ARG A 65 -4.48 8.35 -7.29
N THR A 66 -5.45 8.98 -6.63
CA THR A 66 -6.25 8.32 -5.59
C THR A 66 -7.04 7.14 -6.16
N ALA A 67 -7.64 7.31 -7.35
CA ALA A 67 -8.33 6.24 -8.06
C ALA A 67 -7.37 5.11 -8.47
N LEU A 68 -6.17 5.44 -8.94
CA LEU A 68 -5.13 4.48 -9.29
C LEU A 68 -4.69 3.64 -8.08
N VAL A 69 -4.37 4.28 -6.96
CA VAL A 69 -3.96 3.59 -5.71
C VAL A 69 -5.08 2.67 -5.22
N ALA A 70 -6.33 3.14 -5.24
CA ALA A 70 -7.47 2.31 -4.86
C ALA A 70 -7.63 1.07 -5.76
N CYS A 71 -7.43 1.23 -7.07
CA CYS A 71 -7.43 0.11 -8.02
C CYS A 71 -6.26 -0.85 -7.77
N ALA A 72 -5.03 -0.34 -7.63
CA ALA A 72 -3.83 -1.13 -7.38
C ALA A 72 -3.94 -1.97 -6.10
N ARG A 73 -4.54 -1.43 -5.03
CA ARG A 73 -4.85 -2.18 -3.79
C ARG A 73 -5.82 -3.33 -4.04
N ARG A 74 -6.85 -3.10 -4.87
CA ARG A 74 -7.88 -4.13 -5.19
C ARG A 74 -7.31 -5.29 -6.01
N VAL A 75 -6.41 -5.00 -6.95
CA VAL A 75 -5.76 -6.04 -7.77
C VAL A 75 -4.55 -6.68 -7.08
N ASN A 76 -4.20 -6.21 -5.88
CA ASN A 76 -3.05 -6.65 -5.06
C ASN A 76 -1.69 -6.43 -5.76
N LEU A 77 -1.60 -5.40 -6.61
CA LEU A 77 -0.36 -5.03 -7.32
C LEU A 77 0.21 -3.69 -6.86
N LEU A 78 -0.38 -3.08 -5.82
CA LEU A 78 0.27 -1.96 -5.15
C LEU A 78 1.48 -2.49 -4.38
N ALA A 79 2.67 -1.99 -4.68
CA ALA A 79 3.82 -2.29 -3.85
C ALA A 79 3.62 -1.63 -2.48
N PRO A 80 4.00 -2.29 -1.36
CA PRO A 80 3.89 -1.67 -0.05
C PRO A 80 4.63 -0.34 -0.07
N ASP A 81 3.95 0.74 0.35
CA ASP A 81 4.58 2.05 0.51
C ASP A 81 5.89 1.88 1.27
N ALA A 82 7.01 2.25 0.65
CA ALA A 82 8.33 2.20 1.29
C ALA A 82 8.41 3.02 2.60
N GLY A 83 7.38 3.84 2.89
CA GLY A 83 7.20 4.58 4.15
C GLY A 83 6.28 3.92 5.19
N THR A 84 5.81 2.68 4.98
CA THR A 84 5.07 1.90 5.99
C THR A 84 5.50 0.45 5.94
N ILE A 85 6.78 0.23 6.25
CA ILE A 85 7.11 -0.86 7.16
C ILE A 85 6.93 -0.31 8.58
N VAL A 86 5.68 -0.09 9.01
CA VAL A 86 5.41 -0.30 10.43
C VAL A 86 5.53 -1.81 10.60
N GLY A 87 6.52 -2.24 11.38
CA GLY A 87 6.86 -3.64 11.56
C GLY A 87 5.63 -4.46 11.96
N ALA A 88 5.02 -5.12 11.00
CA ALA A 88 4.12 -6.25 11.22
C ALA A 88 4.93 -7.55 11.12
N LEU A 89 6.09 -7.60 11.79
CA LEU A 89 6.38 -8.80 12.55
C LEU A 89 5.35 -8.82 13.67
N ARG A 90 4.21 -9.47 13.41
CA ARG A 90 3.45 -10.08 14.48
C ARG A 90 4.11 -11.44 14.74
N PRO A 91 5.04 -11.59 15.70
CA PRO A 91 5.00 -12.82 16.46
C PRO A 91 3.61 -12.85 17.10
N THR A 92 2.95 -13.99 16.99
CA THR A 92 1.73 -14.30 17.70
C THR A 92 1.75 -13.70 19.11
N GLN A 93 1.01 -12.61 19.33
CA GLN A 93 0.57 -12.26 20.68
C GLN A 93 -0.81 -12.88 20.84
N SER A 94 -0.80 -14.22 20.80
CA SER A 94 -1.73 -14.98 21.62
C SER A 94 -1.47 -14.51 23.04
N THR A 95 -2.37 -13.70 23.57
CA THR A 95 -2.49 -13.51 25.00
C THR A 95 -3.10 -14.79 25.57
N PRO A 96 -2.35 -15.52 26.40
CA PRO A 96 -2.92 -16.04 27.61
C PRO A 96 -2.28 -15.31 28.79
N PHE A 97 -3.13 -14.55 29.48
CA PHE A 97 -3.20 -14.51 30.94
C PHE A 97 -1.91 -14.94 31.66
N GLN A 98 -1.10 -13.97 32.09
CA GLN A 98 0.07 -14.25 32.93
C GLN A 98 -0.41 -14.89 34.25
N PRO A 99 -0.01 -16.12 34.59
CA PRO A 99 -0.12 -16.59 35.97
C PRO A 99 0.99 -15.92 36.78
N VAL A 100 0.61 -14.99 37.67
CA VAL A 100 1.47 -14.41 38.70
C VAL A 100 1.79 -15.46 39.77
N PHE A 101 2.45 -16.56 39.43
CA PHE A 101 2.89 -17.55 40.41
C PHE A 101 4.14 -18.28 39.95
N ALA A 102 5.29 -17.68 40.24
CA ALA A 102 6.53 -18.36 40.62
C ALA A 102 7.55 -17.29 41.02
N ARG A 103 8.33 -17.38 42.10
CA ARG A 103 8.54 -18.39 43.13
C ARG A 103 9.67 -17.80 44.02
N VAL A 104 9.56 -17.99 45.33
CA VAL A 104 10.65 -18.24 46.31
C VAL A 104 11.56 -17.10 46.84
N ILE A 105 11.34 -16.86 48.14
CA ILE A 105 12.14 -16.36 49.30
C ILE A 105 13.50 -17.11 49.46
N PRO A 106 14.50 -16.79 50.34
CA PRO A 106 15.12 -15.56 50.94
C PRO A 106 16.66 -15.50 50.55
N PRO A 107 17.59 -14.69 51.14
CA PRO A 107 18.09 -14.73 52.54
C PRO A 107 18.51 -13.37 53.19
N GLY A 108 18.39 -13.24 54.52
CA GLY A 108 19.27 -12.38 55.32
C GLY A 108 18.62 -11.30 56.21
N GLU A 109 18.37 -11.66 57.48
CA GLU A 109 18.44 -10.77 58.67
C GLU A 109 19.75 -9.93 58.70
N PRO A 110 19.92 -8.83 59.49
CA PRO A 110 19.48 -8.71 60.90
C PRO A 110 19.16 -7.29 61.49
N LEU A 111 18.72 -7.31 62.77
CA LEU A 111 18.98 -6.37 63.89
C LEU A 111 18.36 -4.96 63.94
N VAL A 112 17.28 -4.80 64.72
CA VAL A 112 17.18 -3.91 65.92
C VAL A 112 15.98 -4.30 66.79
#